data_AF-A0A6N6KVM5-F1
#
_entry.id   AF-A0A6N6KVM5-F1
#
_cell.length_a   1.000
_cell.length_b   1.000
_cell.length_c   1.000
_cell.angle_alpha   90.00
_cell.angle_beta   90.00
_cell.angle_gamma   90.00
#
_symmetry.space_group_name_H-M   'P 1'
#
loop_
_entity.id
_entity.type
_entity.pdbx_description
1 polymer ?
#
loop_
_entity_poly.entity_id
_entity_poly.type
_entity_poly.pdbx_seq_one_letter_code
_entity_poly.pdbx_strand_id
1 'polypeptide(L)'
;MELWEGNYFSELQWSPDSRYLFFSRNQGFDGGIAFDNATGYWRLDILSGEILEILAVDGDSETYEMKSLGLSQDSTTLAYIPTPLYSDPEERPALELFILDLESGKEVVHQLDYKYHIAGEILWAPNKESLFLLAGYRDDIEDWDLNNIYFEYTLLDVQDGNIEILFETQGNPRTYWPTNWREENLIEFQYNNCAAWYFDLTIGDFVAQATPTPYPTVGESRECNP
;
A
#
# COMPACT_ATOMS: atom_id res chain seq x y z
N MET A 1 29.42 9.74 -12.76
CA MET A 1 28.10 9.41 -12.18
C MET A 1 27.93 10.36 -11.02
N GLU A 2 27.39 11.54 -11.29
CA GLU A 2 27.12 12.54 -10.26
C GLU A 2 25.83 12.12 -9.55
N LEU A 3 25.94 11.87 -8.25
CA LEU A 3 24.80 11.65 -7.38
C LEU A 3 24.11 13.02 -7.22
N TRP A 4 22.98 13.21 -7.89
CA TRP A 4 22.09 14.31 -7.59
C TRP A 4 21.64 14.17 -6.13
N GLU A 5 21.88 15.21 -5.33
CA GLU A 5 21.30 15.33 -3.99
C GLU A 5 19.77 15.20 -4.12
N GLY A 6 19.17 14.18 -3.48
CA GLY A 6 17.72 14.02 -3.40
C GLY A 6 17.16 12.67 -3.83
N ASN A 7 17.97 11.76 -4.37
CA ASN A 7 17.51 10.39 -4.69
C ASN A 7 17.91 9.41 -3.59
N TYR A 8 16.92 8.84 -2.90
CA TYR A 8 17.12 7.75 -1.97
C TYR A 8 16.31 6.54 -2.43
N PHE A 9 16.84 5.35 -2.17
CA PHE A 9 16.14 4.11 -2.39
C PHE A 9 15.71 3.53 -1.06
N SER A 10 14.51 2.96 -1.05
CA SER A 10 13.96 2.32 0.13
C SER A 10 13.66 0.86 -0.20
N GLU A 11 14.09 -0.02 0.69
CA GLU A 11 13.71 -1.41 0.65
C GLU A 11 12.21 -1.54 0.87
N LEU A 12 11.54 -2.32 0.02
CA LEU A 12 10.12 -2.60 0.15
C LEU A 12 9.91 -4.03 0.64
N GLN A 13 10.48 -5.02 -0.06
CA GLN A 13 10.22 -6.42 0.25
C GLN A 13 11.33 -7.34 -0.27
N TRP A 14 11.57 -8.42 0.47
CA TRP A 14 12.33 -9.58 0.00
C TRP A 14 11.40 -10.64 -0.57
N SER A 15 11.81 -11.30 -1.66
CA SER A 15 11.13 -12.52 -2.09
C SER A 15 11.27 -13.62 -1.01
N PRO A 16 10.31 -14.55 -0.90
CA PRO A 16 10.36 -15.62 0.12
C PRO A 16 11.61 -16.49 0.06
N ASP A 17 12.16 -16.69 -1.14
CA ASP A 17 13.37 -17.47 -1.37
C ASP A 17 14.67 -16.64 -1.15
N SER A 18 14.53 -15.38 -0.73
CA SER A 18 15.63 -14.41 -0.54
C SER A 18 16.48 -14.15 -1.79
N ARG A 19 15.97 -14.52 -2.97
CA ARG A 19 16.68 -14.32 -4.25
C ARG A 19 16.55 -12.89 -4.75
N TYR A 20 15.43 -12.24 -4.47
CA TYR A 20 15.10 -10.92 -4.98
C TYR A 20 14.90 -9.93 -3.84
N LEU A 21 15.47 -8.73 -4.02
CA LEU A 21 15.16 -7.55 -3.21
C LEU A 21 14.39 -6.57 -4.08
N PHE A 22 13.19 -6.21 -3.65
CA PHE A 22 12.38 -5.20 -4.27
C PHE A 22 12.52 -3.87 -3.54
N PHE A 23 12.66 -2.80 -4.31
CA PHE A 23 12.92 -1.48 -3.77
C PHE A 23 12.33 -0.38 -4.64
N SER A 24 12.05 0.76 -4.02
CA SER A 24 11.54 1.95 -4.69
C SER A 24 12.52 3.10 -4.55
N ARG A 25 12.25 4.18 -5.28
CA ARG A 25 12.99 5.43 -5.25
C ARG A 25 12.06 6.51 -4.72
N ASN A 26 12.61 7.36 -3.84
CA ASN A 26 11.99 8.54 -3.28
C ASN A 26 10.73 8.28 -2.44
N GLN A 27 10.69 7.16 -1.71
CA GLN A 27 9.58 6.80 -0.81
C GLN A 27 9.34 7.87 0.25
N GLY A 28 8.35 8.73 0.02
CA GLY A 28 7.95 9.76 0.97
C GLY A 28 6.63 9.43 1.64
N PHE A 29 6.54 9.67 2.95
CA PHE A 29 5.28 9.63 3.70
C PHE A 29 4.55 10.97 3.58
N ASP A 30 3.28 10.96 3.19
CA ASP A 30 2.46 12.18 3.17
C ASP A 30 1.80 12.41 4.55
N GLY A 31 2.43 13.28 5.36
CA GLY A 31 1.82 14.13 6.40
C GLY A 31 1.03 13.51 7.56
N GLY A 32 0.70 12.22 7.50
CA GLY A 32 -0.17 11.55 8.46
C GLY A 32 -0.84 10.28 7.96
N ILE A 33 -0.58 9.86 6.73
CA ILE A 33 -1.08 8.63 6.16
C ILE A 33 0.11 7.93 5.52
N ALA A 34 0.27 6.63 5.79
CA ALA A 34 1.32 5.82 5.18
C ALA A 34 0.95 5.60 3.70
N PHE A 35 1.27 6.60 2.89
CA PHE A 35 1.30 6.48 1.44
C PHE A 35 2.74 6.36 1.07
N ASP A 36 3.09 5.25 0.43
CA ASP A 36 4.42 5.03 -0.08
C ASP A 36 4.48 5.67 -1.47
N ASN A 37 4.79 6.97 -1.48
CA ASN A 37 5.00 7.69 -2.72
C ASN A 37 6.33 7.24 -3.33
N ALA A 38 6.28 6.35 -4.31
CA ALA A 38 7.43 5.89 -5.08
C ALA A 38 7.42 6.50 -6.49
N THR A 39 8.59 6.89 -6.98
CA THR A 39 8.78 7.33 -8.38
C THR A 39 9.26 6.19 -9.27
N GLY A 40 8.96 4.95 -8.91
CA GLY A 40 9.34 3.75 -9.64
C GLY A 40 9.60 2.55 -8.73
N TYR A 41 9.68 1.38 -9.35
CA TYR A 41 9.86 0.10 -8.66
C TYR A 41 10.87 -0.78 -9.40
N TRP A 42 11.84 -1.30 -8.65
CA TRP A 42 12.93 -2.11 -9.16
C TRP A 42 13.08 -3.41 -8.38
N ARG A 43 13.71 -4.39 -9.02
CA ARG A 43 14.08 -5.68 -8.44
C ARG A 43 15.55 -5.95 -8.66
N LEU A 44 16.27 -6.23 -7.59
CA LEU A 44 17.64 -6.74 -7.59
C LEU A 44 17.61 -8.27 -7.47
N ASP A 45 18.19 -8.99 -8.43
CA ASP A 45 18.54 -10.40 -8.27
C ASP A 45 19.88 -10.50 -7.51
N ILE A 46 19.83 -11.06 -6.31
CA ILE A 46 20.96 -11.08 -5.37
C ILE A 46 22.13 -11.94 -5.88
N LEU A 47 21.84 -12.97 -6.67
CA LEU A 47 22.86 -13.90 -7.15
C LEU A 47 23.65 -13.32 -8.32
N SER A 48 22.96 -12.64 -9.23
CA SER A 48 23.55 -12.06 -10.44
C SER A 48 23.98 -10.60 -10.26
N GLY A 49 23.39 -9.88 -9.30
CA GLY A 49 23.51 -8.43 -9.14
C GLY A 49 22.73 -7.65 -10.20
N GLU A 50 21.90 -8.30 -11.00
CA GLU A 50 21.08 -7.66 -12.03
C GLU A 50 19.95 -6.85 -11.39
N ILE A 51 19.78 -5.62 -11.86
CA ILE A 51 18.66 -4.75 -11.48
C ILE A 51 17.71 -4.66 -12.67
N LEU A 52 16.47 -5.05 -12.45
CA LEU A 52 15.38 -4.91 -13.40
C LEU A 52 14.43 -3.81 -12.92
N GLU A 53 14.11 -2.88 -13.80
CA GLU A 53 13.03 -1.93 -13.61
C GLU A 53 11.70 -2.62 -13.92
N ILE A 54 10.80 -2.66 -12.94
CA ILE A 54 9.48 -3.30 -13.05
C ILE A 54 8.45 -2.27 -13.49
N LEU A 55 8.42 -1.12 -12.80
CA LEU A 55 7.56 0.01 -13.12
C LEU A 55 8.41 1.26 -13.20
N ALA A 56 8.44 1.86 -14.38
CA ALA A 56 9.03 3.17 -14.61
C ALA A 56 7.94 4.23 -14.44
N VAL A 57 8.12 5.13 -13.48
CA VAL A 57 7.43 6.43 -13.53
C VAL A 57 8.45 7.36 -14.15
N ASP A 58 8.27 7.69 -15.44
CA ASP A 58 9.19 8.59 -16.14
C ASP A 58 9.32 9.88 -15.33
N GLY A 59 10.55 10.16 -14.88
CA GLY A 59 10.89 11.20 -13.91
C GLY A 59 10.71 12.65 -14.38
N ASP A 60 9.91 12.87 -15.41
CA ASP A 60 9.45 14.16 -15.94
C ASP A 60 7.91 14.25 -16.01
N SER A 61 7.18 13.20 -15.60
CA SER A 61 5.73 13.25 -15.63
C SER A 61 5.24 14.11 -14.46
N GLU A 62 4.91 15.36 -14.74
CA GLU A 62 4.02 16.21 -13.94
C GLU A 62 2.61 15.57 -13.76
N THR A 63 2.44 14.28 -14.09
CA THR A 63 1.16 13.64 -14.30
C THR A 63 0.87 12.48 -13.37
N TYR A 64 1.86 11.75 -12.82
CA TYR A 64 1.60 10.62 -11.92
C TYR A 64 2.71 10.40 -10.87
N GLU A 65 2.29 10.10 -9.64
CA GLU A 65 3.09 9.51 -8.55
C GLU A 65 2.52 8.12 -8.24
N MET A 66 3.36 7.12 -7.97
CA MET A 66 2.87 5.83 -7.49
C MET A 66 2.73 5.91 -5.97
N LYS A 67 1.52 5.95 -5.43
CA LYS A 67 1.29 6.17 -3.98
C LYS A 67 1.03 4.90 -3.18
N SER A 68 0.68 3.84 -3.89
CA SER A 68 0.21 2.60 -3.30
C SER A 68 0.69 1.44 -4.14
N LEU A 69 1.38 0.50 -3.51
CA LEU A 69 1.79 -0.75 -4.12
C LEU A 69 1.71 -1.87 -3.09
N GLY A 70 1.51 -3.09 -3.57
CA GLY A 70 1.56 -4.30 -2.76
C GLY A 70 2.07 -5.45 -3.62
N LEU A 71 3.07 -6.17 -3.15
CA LEU A 71 3.60 -7.35 -3.83
C LEU A 71 2.98 -8.61 -3.22
N SER A 72 2.51 -9.51 -4.07
CA SER A 72 2.01 -10.83 -3.65
C SER A 72 3.08 -11.61 -2.87
N GLN A 73 2.64 -12.50 -1.97
CA GLN A 73 3.55 -13.21 -1.08
C GLN A 73 4.62 -14.02 -1.81
N ASP A 74 4.33 -14.59 -2.97
CA ASP A 74 5.32 -15.31 -3.79
C ASP A 74 6.08 -14.44 -4.78
N SER A 75 5.85 -13.12 -4.75
CA SER A 75 6.56 -12.14 -5.55
C SER A 75 6.39 -12.31 -7.07
N THR A 76 5.26 -12.85 -7.52
CA THR A 76 4.96 -13.01 -8.95
C THR A 76 4.02 -11.95 -9.50
N THR A 77 3.26 -11.30 -8.62
CA THR A 77 2.22 -10.34 -8.99
C THR A 77 2.34 -9.07 -8.14
N LEU A 78 2.19 -7.92 -8.78
CA LEU A 78 2.24 -6.59 -8.17
C LEU A 78 0.89 -5.92 -8.34
N ALA A 79 0.33 -5.41 -7.25
CA ALA A 79 -0.81 -4.50 -7.28
C ALA A 79 -0.30 -3.08 -7.08
N TYR A 80 -0.81 -2.11 -7.83
CA TYR A 80 -0.46 -0.71 -7.61
C TYR A 80 -1.56 0.24 -8.09
N ILE A 81 -1.61 1.43 -7.49
CA ILE A 81 -2.50 2.52 -7.89
C ILE A 81 -1.63 3.73 -8.23
N PRO A 82 -1.52 4.12 -9.51
CA PRO A 82 -0.92 5.40 -9.86
C PRO A 82 -1.88 6.50 -9.42
N THR A 83 -1.38 7.46 -8.64
CA THR A 83 -2.13 8.66 -8.33
C THR A 83 -1.72 9.75 -9.30
N PRO A 84 -2.67 10.30 -10.05
CA PRO A 84 -2.33 11.37 -10.95
C PRO A 84 -2.02 12.68 -10.21
N LEU A 85 -0.96 13.34 -10.65
CA LEU A 85 -0.55 14.69 -10.24
C LEU A 85 -1.41 15.73 -10.97
N TYR A 86 -2.71 15.82 -10.64
CA TYR A 86 -3.53 16.91 -11.17
C TYR A 86 -3.46 18.16 -10.27
N SER A 87 -3.19 19.29 -10.89
CA SER A 87 -3.32 20.62 -10.29
C SER A 87 -4.79 21.04 -10.13
N ASP A 88 -5.68 20.54 -10.99
CA ASP A 88 -7.12 20.77 -10.89
C ASP A 88 -7.82 19.55 -10.27
N PRO A 89 -8.44 19.70 -9.09
CA PRO A 89 -9.20 18.62 -8.48
C PRO A 89 -10.48 18.24 -9.25
N GLU A 90 -11.05 19.12 -10.06
CA GLU A 90 -12.28 18.85 -10.84
C GLU A 90 -12.06 17.94 -12.06
N GLU A 91 -10.80 17.82 -12.53
CA GLU A 91 -10.44 17.00 -13.69
C GLU A 91 -9.87 15.61 -13.32
N ARG A 92 -9.97 15.21 -12.05
CA ARG A 92 -9.42 13.94 -11.58
C ARG A 92 -10.27 12.75 -12.07
N PRO A 93 -9.70 11.80 -12.84
CA PRO A 93 -10.35 10.53 -13.13
C PRO A 93 -10.48 9.71 -11.85
N ALA A 94 -11.35 8.70 -11.91
CA ALA A 94 -11.41 7.67 -10.87
C ALA A 94 -10.03 7.00 -10.73
N LEU A 95 -9.69 6.59 -9.51
CA LEU A 95 -8.49 5.79 -9.30
C LEU A 95 -8.62 4.44 -9.99
N GLU A 96 -7.52 3.98 -10.57
CA GLU A 96 -7.42 2.68 -11.23
C GLU A 96 -6.45 1.81 -10.46
N LEU A 97 -6.87 0.59 -10.13
CA LEU A 97 -6.01 -0.44 -9.56
C LEU A 97 -5.48 -1.33 -10.67
N PHE A 98 -4.16 -1.43 -10.76
CA PHE A 98 -3.47 -2.27 -11.73
C PHE A 98 -2.94 -3.52 -11.04
N ILE A 99 -3.15 -4.67 -11.67
CA ILE A 99 -2.60 -5.98 -11.28
C ILE A 99 -1.64 -6.42 -12.38
N LEU A 100 -0.35 -6.36 -12.09
CA LEU A 100 0.74 -6.70 -13.00
C LEU A 100 1.31 -8.08 -12.69
N ASP A 101 1.28 -8.98 -13.68
CA ASP A 101 2.03 -10.23 -13.65
C ASP A 101 3.50 -9.97 -14.01
N LEU A 102 4.42 -10.24 -13.08
CA LEU A 102 5.83 -9.87 -13.19
C LEU A 102 6.63 -10.77 -14.14
N GLU A 103 6.13 -11.94 -14.49
CA GLU A 103 6.78 -12.84 -15.45
C GLU A 103 6.45 -12.43 -16.90
N SER A 104 5.16 -12.22 -17.18
CA SER A 104 4.66 -11.95 -18.52
C SER A 104 4.55 -10.47 -18.86
N GLY A 105 4.57 -9.59 -17.85
CA GLY A 105 4.36 -8.15 -17.99
C GLY A 105 2.92 -7.78 -18.36
N LYS A 106 1.96 -8.69 -18.15
CA LYS A 106 0.54 -8.42 -18.45
C LYS A 106 -0.13 -7.72 -17.29
N GLU A 107 -0.98 -6.75 -17.62
CA GLU A 107 -1.75 -5.98 -16.66
C GLU A 107 -3.26 -6.25 -16.78
N VAL A 108 -3.93 -6.27 -15.64
CA VAL A 108 -5.38 -6.19 -15.50
C VAL A 108 -5.71 -4.91 -14.74
N VAL A 109 -6.75 -4.20 -15.18
CA VAL A 109 -7.16 -2.91 -14.59
C VAL A 109 -8.54 -3.06 -13.96
N HIS A 110 -8.65 -2.66 -12.70
CA HIS A 110 -9.91 -2.54 -11.96
C HIS A 110 -10.21 -1.07 -11.72
N GLN A 111 -11.38 -0.63 -12.16
CA GLN A 111 -11.85 0.73 -11.93
C GLN A 111 -12.35 0.83 -10.48
N LEU A 112 -11.80 1.77 -9.70
CA LEU A 112 -12.32 2.08 -8.38
C LEU A 112 -13.43 3.12 -8.48
N ASP A 113 -14.18 3.31 -7.40
CA ASP A 113 -15.23 4.34 -7.36
C ASP A 113 -14.64 5.75 -7.58
N TYR A 114 -15.36 6.60 -8.30
CA TYR A 114 -14.94 7.96 -8.64
C TYR A 114 -14.79 8.87 -7.41
N LYS A 115 -15.40 8.51 -6.29
CA LYS A 115 -15.26 9.26 -5.03
C LYS A 115 -13.83 9.18 -4.51
N TYR A 116 -13.09 8.12 -4.79
CA TYR A 116 -11.75 7.97 -4.24
C TYR A 116 -10.77 8.94 -4.88
N HIS A 117 -9.99 9.61 -4.05
CA HIS A 117 -8.99 10.58 -4.47
C HIS A 117 -7.60 10.21 -3.97
N ILE A 118 -7.54 9.24 -3.07
CA ILE A 118 -6.34 8.82 -2.38
C ILE A 118 -6.37 7.31 -2.27
N ALA A 119 -5.27 6.66 -2.60
CA ALA A 119 -5.05 5.25 -2.31
C ALA A 119 -4.00 5.11 -1.21
N GLY A 120 -4.21 4.11 -0.35
CA GLY A 120 -3.37 3.75 0.77
C GLY A 120 -2.67 2.42 0.59
N GLU A 121 -2.40 1.75 1.71
CA GLU A 121 -1.77 0.44 1.70
C GLU A 121 -2.56 -0.58 0.86
N ILE A 122 -1.83 -1.44 0.15
CA ILE A 122 -2.36 -2.59 -0.57
C ILE A 122 -1.74 -3.85 0.03
N LEU A 123 -2.56 -4.69 0.66
CA LEU A 123 -2.12 -5.99 1.17
C LEU A 123 -2.71 -7.14 0.38
N TRP A 124 -1.88 -8.12 0.06
CA TRP A 124 -2.32 -9.35 -0.59
C TRP A 124 -2.79 -10.40 0.42
N ALA A 125 -3.93 -11.02 0.12
CA ALA A 125 -4.34 -12.23 0.78
C ALA A 125 -3.31 -13.35 0.54
N PRO A 126 -3.10 -14.27 1.49
CA PRO A 126 -2.19 -15.40 1.29
C PRO A 126 -2.54 -16.30 0.08
N ASN A 127 -3.82 -16.38 -0.29
CA ASN A 127 -4.28 -17.12 -1.47
C ASN A 127 -4.11 -16.35 -2.80
N LYS A 128 -3.79 -15.05 -2.75
CA LYS A 128 -3.65 -14.11 -3.89
C LYS A 128 -4.93 -13.87 -4.69
N GLU A 129 -6.07 -14.32 -4.20
CA GLU A 129 -7.36 -14.11 -4.86
C GLU A 129 -7.99 -12.79 -4.42
N SER A 130 -7.49 -12.20 -3.35
CA SER A 130 -8.03 -10.97 -2.79
C SER A 130 -6.96 -9.98 -2.39
N LEU A 131 -7.36 -8.70 -2.43
CA LEU A 131 -6.58 -7.56 -1.99
C LEU A 131 -7.34 -6.81 -0.90
N PHE A 132 -6.60 -6.34 0.09
CA PHE A 132 -7.07 -5.37 1.04
C PHE A 132 -6.55 -4.03 0.57
N LEU A 133 -7.45 -3.08 0.40
CA LEU A 133 -7.15 -1.74 -0.07
C LEU A 133 -7.69 -0.73 0.94
N LEU A 134 -6.80 0.15 1.40
CA LEU A 134 -7.19 1.39 2.06
C LEU A 134 -7.41 2.45 0.97
N ALA A 135 -8.60 3.03 0.87
CA ALA A 135 -8.89 4.12 -0.05
C ALA A 135 -9.49 5.31 0.69
N GLY A 136 -9.08 6.52 0.32
CA GLY A 136 -9.50 7.77 0.94
C GLY A 136 -10.31 8.65 -0.01
N TYR A 137 -11.34 9.29 0.52
CA TYR A 137 -12.14 10.29 -0.19
C TYR A 137 -12.54 11.45 0.73
N ARG A 138 -13.12 12.49 0.15
CA ARG A 138 -13.66 13.65 0.88
C ARG A 138 -14.85 14.21 0.12
N ASP A 139 -15.74 14.85 0.86
CA ASP A 139 -16.95 15.45 0.27
C ASP A 139 -16.65 16.81 -0.39
N ASP A 140 -15.67 17.56 0.12
CA ASP A 140 -15.25 18.86 -0.40
C ASP A 140 -13.78 18.82 -0.83
N ILE A 141 -13.53 19.16 -2.09
CA ILE A 141 -12.22 19.05 -2.72
C ILE A 141 -11.30 20.25 -2.43
N GLU A 142 -11.84 21.34 -1.88
CA GLU A 142 -11.06 22.52 -1.51
C GLU A 142 -10.50 22.44 -0.08
N ASP A 143 -11.12 21.62 0.78
CA ASP A 143 -10.71 21.45 2.17
C ASP A 143 -9.83 20.20 2.35
N TRP A 144 -8.57 20.42 2.71
CA TRP A 144 -7.59 19.36 3.02
C TRP A 144 -7.40 19.16 4.52
N ASP A 145 -8.34 19.63 5.36
CA ASP A 145 -8.36 19.24 6.76
C ASP A 145 -8.52 17.71 6.85
N LEU A 146 -7.55 17.04 7.48
CA LEU A 146 -7.56 15.59 7.71
C LEU A 146 -8.83 15.12 8.40
N ASN A 147 -9.51 15.99 9.16
CA ASN A 147 -10.78 15.68 9.81
C ASN A 147 -11.95 15.47 8.82
N ASN A 148 -11.80 15.95 7.58
CA ASN A 148 -12.81 15.86 6.53
C ASN A 148 -12.49 14.78 5.48
N ILE A 149 -11.49 13.92 5.76
CA ILE A 149 -11.16 12.76 4.93
C ILE A 149 -11.83 11.52 5.52
N TYR A 150 -12.51 10.77 4.67
CA TYR A 150 -13.06 9.45 4.95
C TYR A 150 -12.13 8.39 4.38
N PHE A 151 -11.97 7.30 5.11
CA PHE A 151 -11.17 6.15 4.73
C PHE A 151 -12.05 4.91 4.72
N GLU A 152 -12.07 4.24 3.58
CA GLU A 152 -12.71 2.94 3.43
C GLU A 152 -11.65 1.86 3.39
N TYR A 153 -11.88 0.85 4.21
CA TYR A 153 -11.10 -0.37 4.24
C TYR A 153 -11.86 -1.40 3.45
N THR A 154 -11.30 -1.79 2.32
CA THR A 154 -12.03 -2.54 1.29
C THR A 154 -11.34 -3.86 0.99
N LEU A 155 -12.15 -4.86 0.68
CA LEU A 155 -11.72 -6.14 0.15
C LEU A 155 -12.06 -6.18 -1.34
N LEU A 156 -11.07 -6.46 -2.18
CA LEU A 156 -11.24 -6.61 -3.62
C LEU A 156 -10.97 -8.06 -4.03
N ASP A 157 -11.87 -8.65 -4.80
CA ASP A 157 -11.63 -9.89 -5.54
C ASP A 157 -10.85 -9.58 -6.81
N VAL A 158 -9.68 -10.20 -6.94
CA VAL A 158 -8.73 -9.92 -8.03
C VAL A 158 -9.23 -10.46 -9.38
N GLN A 159 -10.04 -11.51 -9.38
CA GLN A 159 -10.49 -12.15 -10.61
C GLN A 159 -11.63 -11.37 -11.26
N ASP A 160 -12.63 -10.96 -10.48
CA ASP A 160 -13.83 -10.32 -11.01
C ASP A 160 -13.92 -8.81 -10.71
N GLY A 161 -13.05 -8.30 -9.84
CA GLY A 161 -13.00 -6.89 -9.48
C GLY A 161 -14.10 -6.45 -8.53
N ASN A 162 -14.82 -7.38 -7.90
CA ASN A 162 -15.83 -7.05 -6.90
C ASN A 162 -15.17 -6.40 -5.69
N ILE A 163 -15.74 -5.28 -5.24
CA ILE A 163 -15.28 -4.52 -4.07
C ILE A 163 -16.32 -4.64 -2.97
N GLU A 164 -15.88 -5.05 -1.79
CA GLU A 164 -16.64 -5.04 -0.55
C GLU A 164 -16.03 -4.01 0.41
N ILE A 165 -16.85 -3.07 0.89
CA ILE A 165 -16.44 -2.14 1.95
C ILE A 165 -16.63 -2.87 3.28
N LEU A 166 -15.53 -3.10 3.99
CA LEU A 166 -15.55 -3.78 5.29
C LEU A 166 -16.00 -2.82 6.38
N PHE A 167 -15.37 -1.64 6.42
CA PHE A 167 -15.73 -0.55 7.33
C PHE A 167 -15.17 0.78 6.83
N GLU A 168 -15.73 1.86 7.36
CA GLU A 168 -15.36 3.23 7.06
C GLU A 168 -14.93 3.94 8.35
N THR A 169 -13.97 4.86 8.24
CA THR A 169 -13.60 5.78 9.31
C THR A 169 -13.54 7.20 8.78
N GLN A 170 -13.78 8.17 9.64
CA GLN A 170 -13.67 9.59 9.32
C GLN A 170 -12.59 10.23 10.19
N GLY A 171 -11.77 11.07 9.58
CA GLY A 171 -10.68 11.74 10.26
C GLY A 171 -9.44 10.87 10.39
N ASN A 172 -8.45 11.39 11.13
CA ASN A 172 -7.10 10.86 11.31
C ASN A 172 -6.94 9.31 11.11
N PRO A 173 -6.48 8.85 9.92
CA PRO A 173 -6.36 7.42 9.56
C PRO A 173 -5.27 6.71 10.36
N ARG A 174 -4.48 7.46 11.14
CA ARG A 174 -3.47 6.93 12.06
C ARG A 174 -4.06 6.02 13.15
N THR A 175 -5.37 5.82 13.17
CA THR A 175 -6.02 4.91 14.12
C THR A 175 -5.89 3.45 13.69
N TYR A 176 -5.84 3.08 12.41
CA TYR A 176 -5.61 1.68 12.03
C TYR A 176 -4.84 1.58 10.71
N TRP A 177 -3.56 1.25 10.80
CA TRP A 177 -2.72 0.97 9.63
C TRP A 177 -2.68 -0.52 9.37
N PRO A 178 -3.20 -1.01 8.23
CA PRO A 178 -3.02 -2.41 7.88
C PRO A 178 -1.52 -2.68 7.69
N THR A 179 -0.97 -3.67 8.37
CA THR A 179 0.47 -3.97 8.31
C THR A 179 0.76 -5.35 7.74
N ASN A 180 -0.18 -6.30 7.86
CA ASN A 180 0.03 -7.65 7.37
C ASN A 180 -1.27 -8.41 7.20
N TRP A 181 -1.35 -9.27 6.19
CA TRP A 181 -2.40 -10.28 6.08
C TRP A 181 -1.89 -11.61 6.63
N ARG A 182 -2.28 -11.95 7.86
CA ARG A 182 -1.67 -13.05 8.63
C ARG A 182 -2.18 -14.42 8.20
N GLU A 183 -3.50 -14.53 8.05
CA GLU A 183 -4.21 -15.77 7.76
C GLU A 183 -5.36 -15.47 6.79
N GLU A 184 -5.99 -16.48 6.20
CA GLU A 184 -7.08 -16.30 5.21
C GLU A 184 -8.12 -15.25 5.65
N ASN A 185 -8.49 -15.24 6.93
CA ASN A 185 -9.52 -14.35 7.47
C ASN A 185 -9.01 -13.30 8.47
N LEU A 186 -7.71 -13.06 8.57
CA LEU A 186 -7.16 -12.19 9.62
C LEU A 186 -6.16 -11.17 9.09
N ILE A 187 -6.49 -9.89 9.24
CA ILE A 187 -5.64 -8.76 8.86
C ILE A 187 -5.14 -8.08 10.12
N GLU A 188 -3.83 -7.90 10.23
CA GLU A 188 -3.18 -7.17 11.30
C GLU A 188 -3.17 -5.68 10.98
N PHE A 189 -3.53 -4.89 11.98
CA PHE A 189 -3.44 -3.45 11.98
C PHE A 189 -2.52 -2.99 13.10
N GLN A 190 -1.72 -1.97 12.84
CA GLN A 190 -0.95 -1.27 13.86
C GLN A 190 -1.65 0.03 14.23
N TYR A 191 -1.80 0.24 15.53
CA TYR A 191 -2.24 1.52 16.11
C TYR A 191 -1.02 2.39 16.43
N ASN A 192 -1.19 3.71 16.48
CA ASN A 192 -0.14 4.69 16.85
C ASN A 192 0.69 4.38 18.12
N ASN A 193 0.15 3.57 19.04
CA ASN A 193 0.83 3.17 20.28
C ASN A 193 1.61 1.85 20.12
N CYS A 194 1.82 1.42 18.88
CA CYS A 194 2.50 0.20 18.48
C CYS A 194 1.77 -1.08 18.95
N ALA A 195 0.49 -0.97 19.34
CA ALA A 195 -0.36 -2.13 19.59
C ALA A 195 -0.85 -2.72 18.26
N ALA A 196 -0.74 -4.04 18.14
CA ALA A 196 -1.35 -4.78 17.04
C ALA A 196 -2.83 -5.05 17.37
N TRP A 197 -3.67 -4.79 16.40
CA TRP A 197 -5.09 -5.13 16.37
C TRP A 197 -5.33 -6.08 15.20
N TYR A 198 -6.37 -6.89 15.27
CA TYR A 198 -6.67 -7.85 14.22
C TYR A 198 -8.10 -7.68 13.79
N PHE A 199 -8.33 -7.53 12.49
CA PHE A 199 -9.67 -7.56 11.90
C PHE A 199 -9.94 -8.97 11.37
N ASP A 200 -10.99 -9.60 11.88
CA ASP A 200 -11.41 -10.93 11.46
C ASP A 200 -12.50 -10.79 10.38
N LEU A 201 -12.15 -11.16 9.15
CA LEU A 201 -13.01 -11.07 7.97
C LEU A 201 -14.26 -11.97 8.07
N THR A 202 -14.21 -13.02 8.88
CA THR A 202 -15.36 -13.94 9.06
C THR A 202 -16.49 -13.28 9.83
N ILE A 203 -16.15 -12.47 10.83
CA ILE A 203 -17.12 -11.81 11.70
C ILE A 203 -17.31 -10.33 11.34
N GLY A 204 -16.39 -9.75 10.57
CA GLY A 204 -16.41 -8.34 10.17
C GLY A 204 -16.15 -7.37 11.33
N ASP A 205 -15.27 -7.74 12.28
CA ASP A 205 -14.98 -6.92 13.46
C ASP A 205 -13.53 -7.11 13.96
N PHE A 206 -13.07 -6.17 14.78
CA PHE A 206 -11.79 -6.25 15.45
C PHE A 206 -11.83 -7.23 16.62
N VAL A 207 -10.87 -8.15 16.64
CA VAL A 207 -10.66 -9.11 17.72
C VAL A 207 -9.45 -8.73 18.55
N ALA A 208 -9.61 -8.76 19.88
CA ALA A 208 -8.48 -8.64 20.79
C ALA A 208 -7.62 -9.92 20.70
N GLN A 209 -6.30 -9.76 20.68
CA GLN A 209 -5.40 -10.92 20.69
C GLN A 209 -5.65 -11.74 21.98
N ALA A 210 -6.05 -13.00 21.82
CA ALA A 210 -5.93 -13.96 22.90
C ALA A 210 -4.42 -14.20 23.10
N THR A 211 -3.89 -13.67 24.21
CA THR A 211 -2.49 -13.70 24.67
C THR A 211 -1.49 -12.79 23.94
N PRO A 212 -0.81 -11.87 24.65
CA PRO A 212 0.30 -11.12 24.09
C PRO A 212 1.45 -12.08 23.78
N THR A 213 1.94 -12.07 22.55
CA THR A 213 3.26 -12.62 22.24
C THR A 213 4.26 -11.94 23.18
N PRO A 214 5.04 -12.67 24.00
CA PRO A 214 5.94 -12.03 24.95
C PRO A 214 6.90 -11.13 24.17
N TYR A 215 6.88 -9.83 24.50
CA TYR A 215 7.82 -8.86 23.97
C TYR A 215 9.25 -9.39 24.18
N PRO A 216 10.13 -9.35 23.15
CA PRO A 216 11.54 -9.65 23.36
C PRO A 216 12.09 -8.72 24.45
N THR A 217 12.66 -9.33 25.49
CA THR A 217 13.19 -8.65 26.66
C THR A 217 14.38 -7.75 26.28
N VAL A 218 14.22 -6.45 26.57
CA VAL A 218 15.25 -5.44 26.90
C VAL A 218 16.53 -5.47 26.04
N GLY A 219 16.55 -4.63 25.00
CA GLY A 219 17.75 -4.33 24.21
C GLY A 219 17.46 -3.55 22.93
N GLU A 220 16.25 -3.64 22.39
CA GLU A 220 15.85 -2.91 21.19
C GLU A 220 15.07 -1.66 21.57
N SER A 221 15.73 -0.49 21.58
CA SER A 221 15.01 0.77 21.41
C SER A 221 14.56 0.85 19.95
N ARG A 222 13.40 0.30 19.65
CA ARG A 222 12.68 0.70 18.44
C ARG A 222 11.93 1.97 18.82
N GLU A 223 12.49 3.11 18.43
CA GLU A 223 11.63 4.24 18.09
C GLU A 223 10.64 3.66 17.07
N CYS A 224 9.35 3.69 17.39
CA CYS A 224 8.31 3.41 16.41
C CYS A 224 8.41 4.56 15.40
N ASN A 225 9.31 4.42 14.43
CA ASN A 225 9.38 5.34 13.31
C ASN A 225 8.17 5.01 12.43
N PRO A 226 7.30 6.00 12.17
CA PRO A 226 6.26 5.87 11.15
C PRO A 226 6.88 5.61 9.78
#